data_AF-A0A918W6M7-F1
#
_entry.id   AF-A0A918W6M7-F1
#
_cell.length_a   1.000
_cell.length_b   1.000
_cell.length_c   1.000
_cell.angle_alpha   90.00
_cell.angle_beta   90.00
_cell.angle_gamma   90.00
#
_symmetry.space_group_name_H-M   'P 1'
#
loop_
_entity.id
_entity.type
_entity.pdbx_description
1 polymer ?
#
loop_
_entity_poly.entity_id
_entity_poly.type
_entity_poly.pdbx_seq_one_letter_code
_entity_poly.pdbx_strand_id
1 'polypeptide(L)'
;MAPAPDDIQSLLYGLESRLPSMLADAASREAFLEAFDPQAREIAEVAGEERSAYVRTELQRMLASQGVIESPFESPIDPIDPTKDQ
;
A
#
# COMPACT_ATOMS: atom_id res chain seq x y z
N MET A 1 -4.35 -15.88 -19.96
CA MET A 1 -4.47 -16.69 -18.73
C MET A 1 -4.01 -15.78 -17.61
N ALA A 2 -4.89 -15.38 -16.69
CA ALA A 2 -4.51 -14.55 -15.55
C ALA A 2 -3.56 -15.36 -14.63
N PRO A 3 -2.55 -14.74 -13.99
CA PRO A 3 -1.64 -15.46 -13.09
C PRO A 3 -2.38 -16.11 -11.93
N ALA A 4 -1.75 -17.07 -11.25
CA ALA A 4 -2.36 -17.67 -10.07
C ALA A 4 -2.45 -16.62 -8.94
N PRO A 5 -3.44 -16.73 -8.04
CA PRO A 5 -3.55 -15.82 -6.89
C PRO A 5 -2.30 -15.84 -6.00
N ASP A 6 -1.63 -16.99 -5.87
CA ASP A 6 -0.39 -17.16 -5.13
C ASP A 6 0.79 -16.36 -5.70
N ASP A 7 0.82 -16.16 -7.02
CA ASP A 7 1.86 -15.38 -7.70
C ASP A 7 1.77 -13.91 -7.29
N ILE A 8 0.55 -13.35 -7.25
CA ILE A 8 0.31 -11.95 -6.87
C ILE A 8 0.64 -11.71 -5.40
N GLN A 9 0.23 -12.62 -4.51
CA GLN A 9 0.59 -12.50 -3.08
C GLN A 9 2.09 -12.57 -2.86
N SER A 10 2.79 -13.46 -3.57
CA SER A 10 4.25 -13.57 -3.48
C SER A 10 4.95 -12.29 -3.94
N LEU A 11 4.47 -11.67 -5.03
CA LEU A 11 5.00 -10.39 -5.52
C LEU A 11 4.75 -9.25 -4.53
N LEU A 12 3.53 -9.16 -3.98
CA LEU A 12 3.16 -8.17 -2.98
C LEU A 12 4.02 -8.31 -1.71
N TYR A 13 4.19 -9.53 -1.21
CA TYR A 13 5.04 -9.82 -0.05
C TYR A 13 6.52 -9.48 -0.32
N GLY A 14 7.00 -9.80 -1.52
CA GLY A 14 8.34 -9.43 -1.96
C GLY A 14 8.55 -7.92 -1.99
N LEU A 15 7.57 -7.15 -2.48
CA LEU A 15 7.62 -5.69 -2.44
C LEU A 15 7.59 -5.15 -1.01
N GLU A 16 6.69 -5.67 -0.15
CA GLU A 16 6.58 -5.28 1.25
C GLU A 16 7.89 -5.46 2.02
N SER A 17 8.56 -6.61 1.82
CA SER A 17 9.84 -6.89 2.47
C SER A 17 10.96 -5.91 2.11
N ARG A 18 10.87 -5.25 0.94
CA ARG A 18 11.87 -4.29 0.44
C ARG A 18 11.55 -2.85 0.82
N LEU A 19 10.32 -2.57 1.26
CA LEU A 19 9.89 -1.22 1.63
C LEU A 19 10.81 -0.53 2.65
N PRO A 20 11.26 -1.19 3.75
CA PRO A 20 12.10 -0.53 4.74
C PRO A 20 13.43 -0.07 4.16
N SER A 21 14.04 -0.89 3.29
CA SER A 21 15.29 -0.53 2.60
C SER A 21 15.08 0.61 1.60
N MET A 22 13.99 0.56 0.82
CA MET A 22 13.66 1.65 -0.12
C MET A 22 13.41 2.97 0.59
N LEU A 23 12.77 2.95 1.76
CA LEU A 23 12.55 4.14 2.58
C LEU A 23 13.85 4.66 3.21
N ALA A 24 14.73 3.77 3.64
CA ALA A 24 16.03 4.14 4.19
C ALA A 24 16.96 4.77 3.13
N ASP A 25 16.91 4.29 1.89
CA ASP A 25 17.71 4.81 0.78
C ASP A 25 17.11 6.07 0.15
N ALA A 26 15.79 6.29 0.30
CA ALA A 26 15.12 7.45 -0.27
C ALA A 26 15.44 8.73 0.49
N ALA A 27 15.95 9.74 -0.22
CA ALA A 27 16.22 11.07 0.34
C ALA A 27 14.94 11.87 0.65
N SER A 28 13.81 11.47 0.07
CA SER A 28 12.51 12.13 0.25
C SER A 28 11.37 11.15 -0.03
N ARG A 29 10.16 11.53 0.39
CA ARG A 29 8.92 10.82 0.04
C ARG A 29 8.75 10.67 -1.47
N GLU A 30 9.08 11.71 -2.24
CA GLU A 30 8.96 11.70 -3.70
C GLU A 30 9.93 10.70 -4.32
N ALA A 31 11.20 10.70 -3.90
CA ALA A 31 12.21 9.74 -4.36
C ALA A 31 11.82 8.29 -4.02
N PHE A 32 11.21 8.06 -2.85
CA PHE A 32 10.65 6.76 -2.50
C PHE A 32 9.54 6.34 -3.46
N LEU A 33 8.59 7.24 -3.75
CA LEU A 33 7.47 6.96 -4.66
C LEU A 33 7.96 6.69 -6.09
N GLU A 34 8.97 7.42 -6.56
CA GLU A 34 9.60 7.17 -7.87
C GLU A 34 10.25 5.77 -7.96
N ALA A 35 10.82 5.28 -6.86
CA ALA A 35 11.39 3.93 -6.77
C ALA A 35 10.31 2.83 -6.60
N PHE A 36 9.20 3.15 -5.93
CA PHE A 36 8.10 2.24 -5.64
C PHE A 36 7.13 2.05 -6.82
N ASP A 37 6.76 3.13 -7.50
CA ASP A 37 5.78 3.15 -8.60
C ASP A 37 6.04 2.11 -9.70
N PRO A 38 7.26 1.95 -10.26
CA PRO A 38 7.50 0.96 -11.31
C PRO A 38 7.22 -0.47 -10.85
N GLN A 39 7.54 -0.80 -9.58
CA GLN A 39 7.28 -2.14 -9.04
C GLN A 39 5.79 -2.35 -8.76
N ALA A 40 5.12 -1.34 -8.20
CA ALA A 40 3.68 -1.36 -7.98
C ALA A 40 2.91 -1.55 -9.29
N ARG A 41 3.34 -0.86 -10.36
CA ARG A 41 2.77 -0.97 -11.70
C ARG A 41 2.97 -2.35 -12.30
N GLU A 42 4.18 -2.92 -12.19
CA GLU A 42 4.45 -4.28 -12.66
C GLU A 42 3.50 -5.31 -12.01
N ILE A 43 3.32 -5.24 -10.68
CA ILE A 43 2.39 -6.13 -9.96
C ILE A 43 0.95 -5.94 -10.44
N ALA A 44 0.52 -4.70 -10.68
CA ALA A 44 -0.81 -4.40 -11.18
C ALA A 44 -1.03 -4.90 -12.62
N GLU A 45 -0.02 -4.78 -13.49
CA GLU A 45 -0.04 -5.31 -14.86
C GLU A 45 -0.11 -6.84 -14.86
N VAL A 46 0.68 -7.51 -14.00
CA VAL A 46 0.65 -8.97 -13.84
C VAL A 46 -0.72 -9.42 -13.33
N ALA A 47 -1.28 -8.76 -12.32
CA ALA A 47 -2.58 -9.09 -11.74
C ALA A 47 -3.76 -9.01 -12.72
N GLY A 48 -3.63 -8.19 -13.76
CA GLY A 48 -4.67 -7.97 -14.76
C GLY A 48 -5.91 -7.27 -14.19
N GLU A 49 -6.92 -7.09 -15.03
CA GLU A 49 -8.13 -6.33 -14.67
C GLU A 49 -8.89 -6.95 -13.49
N GLU A 50 -9.01 -8.28 -13.46
CA GLU A 50 -9.79 -9.03 -12.46
C GLU A 50 -9.32 -8.81 -11.01
N ARG A 51 -8.02 -8.55 -10.81
CA ARG A 51 -7.43 -8.38 -9.46
C ARG A 51 -6.79 -7.01 -9.24
N SER A 52 -6.96 -6.11 -10.19
CA SER A 52 -6.44 -4.74 -10.12
C SER A 52 -6.90 -3.99 -8.87
N ALA A 53 -8.15 -4.19 -8.45
CA ALA A 53 -8.70 -3.59 -7.24
C ALA A 53 -8.02 -4.12 -5.97
N TYR A 54 -7.85 -5.44 -5.87
CA TYR A 54 -7.16 -6.08 -4.75
C TYR A 54 -5.71 -5.60 -4.63
N VAL A 55 -4.95 -5.63 -5.73
CA VAL A 55 -3.56 -5.14 -5.75
C VAL A 55 -3.47 -3.69 -5.35
N ARG A 56 -4.36 -2.82 -5.88
CA ARG A 56 -4.39 -1.40 -5.51
C ARG A 56 -4.63 -1.20 -4.02
N THR A 57 -5.57 -1.94 -3.44
CA THR A 57 -5.87 -1.90 -2.00
C THR A 57 -4.67 -2.32 -1.16
N GLU A 58 -3.99 -3.42 -1.51
CA GLU A 58 -2.81 -3.87 -0.77
C GLU A 58 -1.64 -2.89 -0.89
N LEU A 59 -1.38 -2.34 -2.08
CA LEU A 59 -0.34 -1.32 -2.27
C LEU A 59 -0.63 -0.05 -1.46
N GLN A 60 -1.89 0.41 -1.41
CA GLN A 60 -2.29 1.54 -0.57
C GLN A 60 -2.08 1.24 0.92
N ARG A 61 -2.41 0.02 1.35
CA ARG A 61 -2.21 -0.42 2.74
C ARG A 61 -0.74 -0.45 3.13
N MET A 62 0.12 -0.93 2.23
CA MET A 62 1.57 -0.92 2.41
C MET A 62 2.10 0.51 2.57
N LEU A 63 1.69 1.44 1.70
CA LEU A 63 2.12 2.84 1.81
C LEU A 63 1.62 3.50 3.10
N ALA A 64 0.39 3.20 3.51
CA ALA A 64 -0.18 3.71 4.76
C ALA A 64 0.55 3.14 6.00
N SER A 65 0.89 1.85 6.01
CA SER A 65 1.61 1.21 7.12
C SER A 65 3.00 1.80 7.35
N GLN A 66 3.62 2.30 6.28
CA GLN A 66 4.89 3.02 6.32
C GLN A 66 4.74 4.52 6.61
N GLY A 67 3.52 5.03 6.81
CA GLY A 67 3.25 6.46 7.01
C GLY A 67 3.50 7.33 5.78
N VAL A 68 3.60 6.72 4.59
CA VAL A 68 3.86 7.43 3.32
C VAL A 68 2.60 8.12 2.80
N ILE A 69 1.42 7.56 3.06
CA ILE A 69 0.12 8.18 2.75
C ILE A 69 -0.76 8.14 4.00
N GLU A 70 -1.77 9.02 4.05
CA GLU A 70 -2.83 8.90 5.04
C GLU A 70 -3.60 7.60 4.81
N SER A 71 -3.88 6.86 5.87
CA SER A 71 -4.58 5.58 5.79
C SER A 71 -6.03 5.82 5.36
N PRO A 72 -6.47 5.33 4.18
CA PRO A 72 -7.88 5.40 3.81
C PRO A 72 -8.74 4.40 4.62
N PHE A 73 -8.10 3.58 5.47
CA PHE A 73 -8.74 2.55 6.30
C PHE A 73 -8.83 2.95 7.78
N GLU A 74 -8.17 4.04 8.19
CA GLU A 74 -8.45 4.66 9.48
C GLU A 74 -9.70 5.52 9.32
N SER A 75 -10.81 5.06 9.90
CA SER A 75 -11.86 6.00 10.28
C SER A 75 -11.27 6.95 11.31
N PRO A 76 -11.58 8.26 11.27
CA PRO A 76 -11.33 9.10 12.43
C PRO A 76 -12.07 8.43 13.59
N ILE A 77 -11.34 7.95 14.58
CA ILE A 77 -11.96 7.73 15.89
C ILE A 77 -12.25 9.16 16.35
N ASP A 78 -13.43 9.66 15.98
CA ASP A 78 -13.98 10.84 16.63
C ASP A 78 -13.93 10.50 18.12
N PRO A 79 -13.19 11.26 18.95
CA PRO A 79 -13.29 11.06 20.38
C PRO A 79 -14.75 11.27 20.69
N ILE A 80 -15.46 10.22 21.12
CA ILE A 80 -16.80 10.33 21.67
C ILE A 80 -16.64 11.26 22.86
N ASP A 81 -16.90 12.56 22.66
CA ASP A 81 -16.91 13.56 23.71
C ASP A 81 -18.10 13.21 24.61
N PRO A 82 -17.89 12.65 25.81
CA PRO A 82 -18.98 12.19 26.66
C PRO A 82 -19.62 13.34 27.45
N THR A 83 -19.35 14.61 27.09
CA THR A 83 -19.68 15.79 27.90
C THR A 83 -20.91 16.57 27.44
N LYS A 84 -21.76 16.01 26.56
CA LYS A 84 -23.00 16.67 26.09
C LYS A 84 -24.29 16.38 26.89
N ASP A 85 -24.19 15.82 28.10
CA ASP A 85 -25.38 15.54 28.92
C ASP A 85 -25.16 15.85 30.42
N GLN A 86 -24.67 17.06 30.75
CA GLN A 86 -24.79 17.64 32.10
C GLN A 86 -25.49 19.00 32.06
#